data_AF-M2YBC1-F1
#
_entry.id   AF-M2YBC1-F1
#
_cell.length_a   1.000
_cell.length_b   1.000
_cell.length_c   1.000
_cell.angle_alpha   90.00
_cell.angle_beta   90.00
_cell.angle_gamma   90.00
#
_symmetry.space_group_name_H-M   'P 1'
#
loop_
_entity.id
_entity.type
_entity.pdbx_description
1 polymer ?
#
loop_
_entity_poly.entity_id
_entity_poly.type
_entity_poly.pdbx_seq_one_letter_code
_entity_poly.pdbx_strand_id
1 'polypeptide(L)'
;MKRTVPLVLLLLSSTSALAAGAGMETRNYVARRLAAESHVQVQVSGVEVLGSACRVGGTVRKVFAGKAVADQPLSFQLPCGPDAFWPADTLKSAKVVEVFLKPGLDGVDAADDGQGLRVLDAVTERPQWVDDPALVREMTESIARYRIDAEVKRRDPAAALSLARVVDPVLRARLLAHTAGLMAARKQPEAGATADEAIAAVKALAEAGARLESGLVALESLAMGQAKKGALALAALLEPEVDALTEPSRRDAASLVLYGARIRSDDPAAAFVSLSKVTDPATRRDRLSNMPFAQKDFSPVHPDSLGWMDRLLAGAEALPASGFRTEALTELCRTAQRSAMEMTKLPELLGKAAAMAEVSARRRHAPSAQLLALIREVEGGAPARAEAARWHAVSATGFDGGSKARTEALKALGTFTPAERAAAARLLLPSAKGDASPARLVELAAK
;
A
#
# COMPACT_ATOMS: atom_id res chain seq x y z
N MET A 1 13.69 4.35 31.59
CA MET A 1 12.27 3.96 31.62
C MET A 1 11.84 3.45 30.24
N LYS A 2 11.83 2.13 30.04
CA LYS A 2 11.38 1.51 28.78
C LYS A 2 9.86 1.43 28.83
N ARG A 3 9.16 2.31 28.11
CA ARG A 3 7.69 2.34 28.06
C ARG A 3 7.17 1.09 27.34
N THR A 4 6.57 0.19 28.09
CA THR A 4 5.80 -1.02 27.69
C THR A 4 4.45 -0.72 27.01
N VAL A 5 4.19 0.54 26.68
CA VAL A 5 2.88 1.02 26.21
C VAL A 5 2.52 0.74 24.72
N PRO A 6 3.38 0.25 23.80
CA PRO A 6 2.99 0.27 22.38
C PRO A 6 2.35 -1.05 21.87
N LEU A 7 2.36 -2.16 22.64
CA LEU A 7 1.70 -3.42 22.24
C LEU A 7 0.16 -3.37 22.38
N VAL A 8 -0.36 -2.52 23.27
CA VAL A 8 -1.80 -2.38 23.55
C VAL A 8 -2.56 -1.90 22.31
N LEU A 9 -1.96 -1.08 21.46
CA LEU A 9 -2.59 -0.58 20.22
C LEU A 9 -2.71 -1.66 19.12
N LEU A 10 -1.83 -2.67 19.11
CA LEU A 10 -1.94 -3.83 18.21
C LEU A 10 -3.01 -4.82 18.68
N LEU A 11 -3.28 -4.85 19.98
CA LEU A 11 -4.34 -5.65 20.61
C LEU A 11 -5.72 -4.99 20.53
N LEU A 12 -5.78 -3.67 20.26
CA LEU A 12 -7.02 -2.89 20.17
C LEU A 12 -7.63 -2.83 18.76
N SER A 13 -6.93 -3.26 17.70
CA SER A 13 -7.52 -3.37 16.35
C SER A 13 -8.27 -4.68 16.11
N SER A 14 -8.31 -5.58 17.10
CA SER A 14 -9.05 -6.84 17.13
C SER A 14 -10.26 -6.75 18.09
N THR A 15 -11.02 -5.65 18.01
CA THR A 15 -12.26 -5.47 18.79
C THR A 15 -13.39 -6.32 18.22
N SER A 16 -13.42 -7.61 18.59
CA SER A 16 -14.61 -8.46 18.53
C SER A 16 -14.63 -9.47 19.68
N ALA A 17 -14.17 -9.08 20.87
CA ALA A 17 -14.37 -9.85 22.10
C ALA A 17 -15.63 -9.35 22.84
N LEU A 18 -16.78 -9.41 22.17
CA LEU A 18 -18.09 -9.25 22.82
C LEU A 18 -18.83 -10.59 22.76
N ALA A 19 -18.38 -11.51 23.61
CA ALA A 19 -19.21 -12.61 24.11
C ALA A 19 -18.54 -13.15 25.38
N ALA A 20 -19.12 -12.81 26.54
CA ALA A 20 -18.81 -13.47 27.80
C ALA A 20 -18.96 -15.00 27.58
N GLY A 21 -17.85 -15.74 27.68
CA GLY A 21 -17.81 -17.19 27.50
C GLY A 21 -17.14 -17.71 26.21
N ALA A 22 -16.81 -16.85 25.24
CA ALA A 22 -16.02 -17.28 24.07
C ALA A 22 -14.52 -17.26 24.41
N GLY A 23 -13.84 -18.40 24.28
CA GLY A 23 -12.38 -18.45 24.42
C GLY A 23 -11.68 -17.49 23.47
N MET A 24 -10.52 -16.97 23.88
CA MET A 24 -9.69 -16.10 23.05
C MET A 24 -9.42 -16.73 21.67
N GLU A 25 -9.62 -15.95 20.60
CA GLU A 25 -9.29 -16.36 19.23
C GLU A 25 -7.82 -16.80 19.10
N THR A 26 -7.55 -17.83 18.29
CA THR A 26 -6.20 -18.42 18.11
C THR A 26 -5.14 -17.37 17.83
N ARG A 27 -5.44 -16.39 16.96
CA ARG A 27 -4.52 -15.30 16.60
C ARG A 27 -4.10 -14.45 17.80
N ASN A 28 -5.05 -14.15 18.68
CA ASN A 28 -4.81 -13.37 19.89
C ASN A 28 -4.00 -14.17 20.91
N TYR A 29 -4.21 -15.50 20.99
CA TYR A 29 -3.39 -16.38 21.83
C TYR A 29 -1.92 -16.39 21.38
N VAL A 30 -1.67 -16.62 20.09
CA VAL A 30 -0.31 -16.64 19.52
C VAL A 30 0.38 -15.29 19.71
N ALA A 31 -0.30 -14.18 19.42
CA ALA A 31 0.22 -12.83 19.60
C ALA A 31 0.69 -12.58 21.04
N ARG A 32 -0.12 -12.99 22.02
CA ARG A 32 0.16 -12.80 23.45
C ARG A 32 1.30 -13.68 23.91
N ARG A 33 1.34 -14.95 23.50
CA ARG A 33 2.44 -15.86 23.81
C ARG A 33 3.78 -15.34 23.29
N LEU A 34 3.81 -14.78 22.07
CA LEU A 34 5.02 -14.22 21.48
C LEU A 34 5.47 -12.89 22.11
N ALA A 35 4.54 -12.13 22.69
CA ALA A 35 4.85 -10.86 23.32
C ALA A 35 5.11 -10.96 24.84
N ALA A 36 4.60 -12.01 25.50
CA ALA A 36 4.79 -12.25 26.91
C ALA A 36 6.24 -12.59 27.23
N GLU A 37 6.73 -12.10 28.37
CA GLU A 37 8.09 -12.41 28.81
C GLU A 37 8.18 -13.81 29.44
N SER A 38 7.06 -14.34 29.93
CA SER A 38 6.97 -15.66 30.52
C SER A 38 5.59 -16.28 30.29
N HIS A 39 5.56 -17.60 30.07
CA HIS A 39 4.36 -18.43 29.90
C HIS A 39 4.51 -19.68 30.74
N VAL A 40 3.64 -19.85 31.73
CA VAL A 40 3.80 -20.89 32.76
C VAL A 40 2.47 -21.54 33.12
N GLN A 41 2.54 -22.73 33.71
CA GLN A 41 1.46 -23.30 34.52
C GLN A 41 1.80 -23.19 36.00
N VAL A 42 0.87 -22.66 36.77
CA VAL A 42 0.98 -22.45 38.21
C VAL A 42 -0.07 -23.30 38.90
N GLN A 43 0.37 -24.13 39.85
CA GLN A 43 -0.55 -24.75 40.81
C GLN A 43 -0.88 -23.71 41.86
N VAL A 44 -2.14 -23.29 41.89
CA VAL A 44 -2.60 -22.21 42.76
C VAL A 44 -2.63 -22.72 44.20
N SER A 45 -1.97 -22.01 45.10
CA SER A 45 -1.97 -22.30 46.54
C SER A 45 -2.71 -21.22 47.35
N GLY A 46 -2.96 -20.05 46.76
CA GLY A 46 -3.74 -18.99 47.41
C GLY A 46 -4.09 -17.84 46.49
N VAL A 47 -5.20 -17.17 46.78
CA VAL A 47 -5.66 -15.96 46.10
C VAL A 47 -6.01 -14.92 47.14
N GLU A 48 -5.26 -13.81 47.14
CA GLU A 48 -5.45 -12.68 48.04
C GLU A 48 -6.12 -11.53 47.28
N VAL A 49 -7.23 -10.99 47.79
CA VAL A 49 -7.95 -9.87 47.17
C VAL A 49 -7.35 -8.55 47.67
N LEU A 50 -6.84 -7.73 46.75
CA LEU A 50 -6.22 -6.44 47.00
C LEU A 50 -7.00 -5.35 46.26
N GLY A 51 -8.11 -4.90 46.86
CA GLY A 51 -9.00 -3.92 46.22
C GLY A 51 -9.68 -4.49 44.98
N SER A 52 -9.43 -3.90 43.80
CA SER A 52 -9.97 -4.36 42.51
C SER A 52 -9.11 -5.43 41.80
N ALA A 53 -7.95 -5.76 42.36
CA ALA A 53 -7.04 -6.79 41.85
C ALA A 53 -6.91 -7.96 42.82
N CYS A 54 -6.47 -9.11 42.32
CA CYS A 54 -6.10 -10.28 43.10
C CYS A 54 -4.63 -10.57 42.90
N ARG A 55 -3.95 -10.93 43.98
CA ARG A 55 -2.66 -11.59 43.95
C ARG A 55 -2.88 -13.10 44.01
N VAL A 56 -2.53 -13.79 42.95
CA VAL A 56 -2.55 -15.25 42.87
C VAL A 56 -1.16 -15.76 43.21
N GLY A 57 -1.06 -16.56 44.27
CA GLY A 57 0.16 -17.23 44.70
C GLY A 57 0.08 -18.73 44.42
N GLY A 58 1.21 -19.31 44.04
CA GLY A 58 1.29 -20.72 43.74
C GLY A 58 2.71 -21.22 43.51
N THR A 59 2.81 -22.46 43.05
CA THR A 59 4.08 -23.07 42.62
C THR A 59 4.06 -23.26 41.11
N VAL A 60 5.12 -22.84 40.43
CA VAL A 60 5.28 -23.06 38.99
C VAL A 60 5.43 -24.55 38.75
N ARG A 61 4.48 -25.19 38.09
CA ARG A 61 4.59 -26.61 37.72
C ARG A 61 5.25 -26.77 36.37
N LYS A 62 5.12 -25.76 35.50
CA LYS A 62 5.66 -25.83 34.16
C LYS A 62 6.02 -24.47 33.58
N VAL A 63 7.08 -24.47 32.79
CA VAL A 63 7.56 -23.30 32.04
C VAL A 63 7.51 -23.64 30.56
N PHE A 64 6.71 -22.90 29.80
CA PHE A 64 6.66 -23.00 28.35
C PHE A 64 7.59 -21.98 27.68
N ALA A 65 7.75 -20.81 28.29
CA ALA A 65 8.67 -19.77 27.87
C ALA A 65 9.04 -18.85 29.04
N GLY A 66 10.17 -18.16 28.94
CA GLY A 66 10.61 -17.14 29.91
C GLY A 66 11.63 -17.64 30.93
N LYS A 67 11.82 -16.84 31.99
CA LYS A 67 12.85 -17.07 33.02
C LYS A 67 12.34 -17.75 34.30
N ALA A 68 11.04 -18.05 34.36
CA ALA A 68 10.49 -18.80 35.49
C ALA A 68 11.17 -20.18 35.58
N VAL A 69 11.19 -20.74 36.79
CA VAL A 69 11.81 -22.04 37.07
C VAL A 69 10.73 -22.96 37.62
N ALA A 70 10.69 -24.20 37.14
CA ALA A 70 9.76 -25.20 37.65
C ALA A 70 10.02 -25.49 39.15
N ASP A 71 8.95 -25.81 39.86
CA ASP A 71 8.87 -26.07 41.30
C ASP A 71 9.32 -24.90 42.21
N GLN A 72 9.39 -23.68 41.67
CA GLN A 72 9.61 -22.47 42.44
C GLN A 72 8.28 -21.75 42.74
N PRO A 73 8.17 -21.06 43.89
CA PRO A 73 7.01 -20.24 44.18
C PRO A 73 6.94 -19.06 43.20
N LEU A 74 5.72 -18.71 42.81
CA LEU A 74 5.43 -17.57 41.97
C LEU A 74 4.15 -16.90 42.46
N SER A 75 4.18 -15.57 42.52
CA SER A 75 2.99 -14.76 42.70
C SER A 75 2.83 -13.79 41.54
N PHE A 76 1.59 -13.57 41.11
CA PHE A 76 1.28 -12.60 40.08
C PHE A 76 -0.04 -11.88 40.37
N GLN A 77 -0.21 -10.68 39.83
CA GLN A 77 -1.42 -9.88 40.00
C GLN A 77 -2.28 -9.87 38.73
N LEU A 78 -3.60 -9.81 38.91
CA LEU A 78 -4.57 -9.52 37.83
C LEU A 78 -5.84 -8.86 38.38
N PRO A 79 -6.59 -8.09 37.58
CA PRO A 79 -7.92 -7.60 37.96
C PRO A 79 -8.86 -8.77 38.28
N CYS A 80 -9.59 -8.68 39.40
CA CYS A 80 -10.50 -9.74 39.84
C CYS A 80 -11.82 -9.27 40.47
N GLY A 81 -12.18 -8.01 40.24
CA GLY A 81 -13.48 -7.46 40.62
C GLY A 81 -14.66 -8.21 40.00
N PRO A 82 -15.90 -7.91 40.41
CA PRO A 82 -17.09 -8.61 39.92
C PRO A 82 -17.28 -8.51 38.40
N ASP A 83 -16.84 -7.40 37.79
CA ASP A 83 -16.88 -7.17 36.34
C ASP A 83 -15.57 -7.59 35.62
N ALA A 84 -14.61 -8.16 36.35
CA ALA A 84 -13.35 -8.59 35.76
C ALA A 84 -13.51 -9.93 35.02
N PHE A 85 -12.61 -10.19 34.07
CA PHE A 85 -12.64 -11.42 33.28
C PHE A 85 -12.48 -12.68 34.14
N TRP A 86 -11.71 -12.59 35.23
CA TRP A 86 -11.58 -13.65 36.24
C TRP A 86 -12.02 -13.16 37.62
N PRO A 87 -13.29 -13.34 38.00
CA PRO A 87 -13.77 -13.01 39.33
C PRO A 87 -13.00 -13.78 40.42
N ALA A 88 -12.80 -13.14 41.58
CA ALA A 88 -12.02 -13.70 42.69
C ALA A 88 -12.45 -15.13 43.10
N ASP A 89 -13.75 -15.44 43.08
CA ASP A 89 -14.25 -16.77 43.46
C ASP A 89 -13.89 -17.86 42.43
N THR A 90 -13.77 -17.49 41.15
CA THR A 90 -13.28 -18.39 40.10
C THR A 90 -11.78 -18.65 40.26
N LEU A 91 -11.01 -17.62 40.62
CA LEU A 91 -9.57 -17.78 40.90
C LEU A 91 -9.33 -18.63 42.15
N LYS A 92 -10.12 -18.47 43.22
CA LYS A 92 -10.01 -19.28 44.45
C LYS A 92 -10.31 -20.76 44.23
N SER A 93 -11.20 -21.08 43.29
CA SER A 93 -11.55 -22.46 42.95
C SER A 93 -10.61 -23.09 41.91
N ALA A 94 -9.76 -22.29 41.27
CA ALA A 94 -8.78 -22.77 40.32
C ALA A 94 -7.70 -23.62 41.02
N LYS A 95 -7.47 -24.84 40.53
CA LYS A 95 -6.40 -25.73 41.01
C LYS A 95 -5.08 -25.46 40.30
N VAL A 96 -5.14 -25.38 38.98
CA VAL A 96 -4.01 -25.10 38.11
C VAL A 96 -4.43 -23.99 37.16
N VAL A 97 -3.52 -23.03 36.91
CA VAL A 97 -3.73 -21.97 35.94
C VAL A 97 -2.58 -21.92 34.94
N GLU A 98 -2.89 -21.83 33.65
CA GLU A 98 -1.93 -21.45 32.62
C GLU A 98 -2.03 -19.94 32.41
N VAL A 99 -0.90 -19.22 32.44
CA VAL A 99 -0.89 -17.75 32.43
C VAL A 99 0.33 -17.18 31.70
N PHE A 100 0.11 -16.04 31.03
CA PHE A 100 1.15 -15.19 30.45
C PHE A 100 1.50 -14.07 31.42
N LEU A 101 2.80 -13.83 31.63
CA LEU A 101 3.29 -12.91 32.65
C LEU A 101 4.19 -11.83 32.04
N LYS A 102 4.14 -10.66 32.68
CA LYS A 102 5.01 -9.50 32.38
C LYS A 102 5.49 -8.84 33.68
N PRO A 103 6.59 -8.06 33.64
CA PRO A 103 6.96 -7.19 34.74
C PRO A 103 5.88 -6.13 34.99
N GLY A 104 5.43 -6.04 36.23
CA GLY A 104 4.50 -5.06 36.76
C GLY A 104 5.19 -3.99 37.59
N LEU A 105 4.43 -2.98 38.04
CA LEU A 105 4.95 -1.95 38.95
C LEU A 105 5.32 -2.55 40.32
N ASP A 106 4.54 -3.52 40.80
CA ASP A 106 4.66 -4.14 42.12
C ASP A 106 5.05 -5.64 42.05
N GLY A 107 5.79 -6.03 41.01
CA GLY A 107 6.27 -7.40 40.82
C GLY A 107 5.92 -7.98 39.46
N VAL A 108 5.19 -9.09 39.45
CA VAL A 108 4.78 -9.78 38.22
C VAL A 108 3.27 -9.62 38.03
N ASP A 109 2.85 -9.24 36.83
CA ASP A 109 1.44 -9.10 36.48
C ASP A 109 1.08 -10.10 35.38
N ALA A 110 -0.20 -10.48 35.33
CA ALA A 110 -0.77 -11.10 34.14
C ALA A 110 -0.64 -10.13 32.95
N ALA A 111 -0.27 -10.66 31.78
CA ALA A 111 0.08 -9.84 30.63
C ALA A 111 -1.09 -8.99 30.09
N ASP A 112 -2.33 -9.44 30.31
CA ASP A 112 -3.54 -9.05 29.58
C ASP A 112 -4.81 -9.00 30.45
N ASP A 113 -4.66 -8.54 31.69
CA ASP A 113 -5.74 -8.50 32.69
C ASP A 113 -6.38 -9.88 32.97
N GLY A 114 -5.63 -10.94 32.64
CA GLY A 114 -6.03 -12.33 32.82
C GLY A 114 -6.81 -12.91 31.65
N GLN A 115 -7.14 -12.16 30.60
CA GLN A 115 -7.94 -12.70 29.48
C GLN A 115 -7.33 -13.95 28.79
N GLY A 116 -6.00 -14.10 28.84
CA GLY A 116 -5.29 -15.27 28.33
C GLY A 116 -5.03 -16.36 29.37
N LEU A 117 -5.39 -16.13 30.63
CA LEU A 117 -5.33 -17.12 31.70
C LEU A 117 -6.33 -18.24 31.42
N ARG A 118 -5.97 -19.48 31.77
CA ARG A 118 -6.85 -20.65 31.68
C ARG A 118 -6.82 -21.42 32.98
N VAL A 119 -8.00 -21.76 33.51
CA VAL A 119 -8.11 -22.70 34.62
C VAL A 119 -8.08 -24.12 34.06
N LEU A 120 -7.25 -24.96 34.66
CA LEU A 120 -7.02 -26.34 34.27
C LEU A 120 -7.35 -27.26 35.46
N ASP A 121 -7.89 -28.43 35.16
CA ASP A 121 -8.16 -29.45 36.18
C ASP A 121 -6.90 -30.21 36.62
N ALA A 122 -5.88 -30.25 35.76
CA ALA A 122 -4.61 -30.94 35.99
C ALA A 122 -3.46 -30.26 35.25
N VAL A 123 -2.23 -30.57 35.68
CA VAL A 123 -1.00 -30.15 34.97
C VAL A 123 -0.87 -30.96 33.68
N THR A 124 -0.62 -30.30 32.55
CA THR A 124 -0.55 -30.95 31.23
C THR A 124 0.88 -30.93 30.65
N GLU A 125 1.26 -32.00 29.97
CA GLU A 125 2.56 -32.11 29.28
C GLU A 125 2.69 -31.27 28.02
N ARG A 126 1.60 -30.68 27.53
CA ARG A 126 1.61 -29.72 26.42
C ARG A 126 0.74 -28.52 26.78
N PRO A 127 1.02 -27.34 26.21
CA PRO A 127 0.05 -26.24 26.25
C PRO A 127 -1.28 -26.76 25.70
N GLN A 128 -2.40 -26.31 26.26
CA GLN A 128 -3.72 -26.74 25.75
C GLN A 128 -3.93 -26.34 24.28
N TRP A 129 -3.24 -25.30 23.82
CA TRP A 129 -3.24 -24.84 22.46
C TRP A 129 -1.85 -24.96 21.86
N VAL A 130 -1.74 -25.76 20.80
CA VAL A 130 -0.53 -25.80 19.98
C VAL A 130 -0.70 -24.75 18.88
N ASP A 131 0.21 -23.80 18.85
CA ASP A 131 0.16 -22.76 17.82
C ASP A 131 0.38 -23.36 16.43
N ASP A 132 -0.42 -22.89 15.46
CA ASP A 132 -0.13 -23.11 14.05
C ASP A 132 1.20 -22.42 13.69
N PRO A 133 2.22 -23.16 13.20
CA PRO A 133 3.50 -22.58 12.82
C PRO A 133 3.41 -21.44 11.80
N ALA A 134 2.40 -21.47 10.91
CA ALA A 134 2.17 -20.38 9.95
C ALA A 134 1.71 -19.11 10.67
N LEU A 135 0.79 -19.25 11.62
CA LEU A 135 0.28 -18.16 12.44
C LEU A 135 1.36 -17.58 13.38
N VAL A 136 2.24 -18.43 13.93
CA VAL A 136 3.41 -17.99 14.71
C VAL A 136 4.32 -17.10 13.86
N ARG A 137 4.60 -17.52 12.62
CA ARG A 137 5.43 -16.73 11.70
C ARG A 137 4.78 -15.38 11.37
N GLU A 138 3.48 -15.38 11.04
CA GLU A 138 2.72 -14.16 10.75
C GLU A 138 2.75 -13.18 11.93
N MET A 139 2.46 -13.68 13.14
CA MET A 139 2.44 -12.83 14.34
C MET A 139 3.84 -12.34 14.72
N THR A 140 4.87 -13.16 14.55
CA THR A 140 6.27 -12.75 14.75
C THR A 140 6.64 -11.63 13.79
N GLU A 141 6.26 -11.75 12.51
CA GLU A 141 6.48 -10.71 11.51
C GLU A 141 5.77 -9.41 11.89
N SER A 142 4.49 -9.50 12.29
CA SER A 142 3.69 -8.34 12.69
C SER A 142 4.28 -7.58 13.88
N ILE A 143 4.66 -8.31 14.94
CA ILE A 143 5.29 -7.73 16.14
C ILE A 143 6.63 -7.10 15.78
N ALA A 144 7.45 -7.77 14.96
CA ALA A 144 8.75 -7.26 14.54
C ALA A 144 8.61 -5.97 13.72
N ARG A 145 7.72 -5.94 12.71
CA ARG A 145 7.44 -4.75 11.89
C ARG A 145 7.05 -3.55 12.75
N TYR A 146 6.19 -3.76 13.74
CA TYR A 146 5.79 -2.69 14.65
C TYR A 146 6.94 -2.15 15.50
N ARG A 147 7.79 -3.03 16.04
CA ARG A 147 8.97 -2.61 16.80
C ARG A 147 9.98 -1.88 15.92
N ILE A 148 10.19 -2.36 14.70
CA ILE A 148 11.05 -1.72 13.70
C ILE A 148 10.58 -0.30 13.41
N ASP A 149 9.29 -0.08 13.15
CA ASP A 149 8.72 1.26 12.92
C ASP A 149 8.99 2.20 14.11
N ALA A 150 8.84 1.70 15.35
CA ALA A 150 9.15 2.48 16.54
C ALA A 150 10.64 2.89 16.61
N GLU A 151 11.57 1.98 16.34
CA GLU A 151 13.01 2.29 16.38
C GLU A 151 13.45 3.19 15.21
N VAL A 152 12.90 2.98 14.00
CA VAL A 152 13.15 3.88 12.86
C VAL A 152 12.62 5.30 13.14
N LYS A 153 11.45 5.43 13.79
CA LYS A 153 10.91 6.73 14.24
C LYS A 153 11.80 7.41 15.27
N ARG A 154 12.47 6.64 16.13
CA ARG A 154 13.47 7.14 17.09
C ARG A 154 14.83 7.45 16.45
N ARG A 155 15.01 7.16 15.15
CA ARG A 155 16.28 7.28 14.42
C ARG A 155 17.37 6.38 15.01
N ASP A 156 17.00 5.16 15.44
CA ASP A 156 17.94 4.12 15.84
C ASP A 156 17.99 3.00 14.77
N PRO A 157 18.77 3.19 13.69
CA PRO A 157 18.85 2.23 12.60
C PRO A 157 19.49 0.90 13.04
N ALA A 158 20.41 0.94 14.01
CA ALA A 158 21.07 -0.26 14.53
C ALA A 158 20.08 -1.16 15.28
N ALA A 159 19.24 -0.59 16.15
CA ALA A 159 18.19 -1.33 16.83
C ALA A 159 17.17 -1.89 15.83
N ALA A 160 16.73 -1.10 14.85
CA ALA A 160 15.81 -1.57 13.80
C ALA A 160 16.40 -2.75 13.00
N LEU A 161 17.68 -2.69 12.61
CA LEU A 161 18.35 -3.78 11.90
C LEU A 161 18.51 -5.03 12.77
N SER A 162 18.76 -4.88 14.06
CA SER A 162 18.86 -6.02 14.99
C SER A 162 17.56 -6.81 15.07
N LEU A 163 16.42 -6.12 14.98
CA LEU A 163 15.09 -6.74 14.95
C LEU A 163 14.77 -7.40 13.61
N ALA A 164 15.35 -6.91 12.51
CA ALA A 164 15.11 -7.45 11.17
C ALA A 164 16.00 -8.67 10.84
N ARG A 165 17.20 -8.77 11.43
CA ARG A 165 18.17 -9.84 11.19
C ARG A 165 17.87 -11.11 12.01
N VAL A 166 16.65 -11.62 11.86
CA VAL A 166 16.21 -12.86 12.49
C VAL A 166 16.83 -14.09 11.81
N VAL A 167 16.80 -15.23 12.50
CA VAL A 167 17.36 -16.51 12.01
C VAL A 167 16.51 -17.09 10.87
N ASP A 168 15.19 -16.94 10.93
CA ASP A 168 14.30 -17.40 9.86
C ASP A 168 14.58 -16.60 8.57
N PRO A 169 15.00 -17.26 7.47
CA PRO A 169 15.47 -16.56 6.28
C PRO A 169 14.34 -15.85 5.51
N VAL A 170 13.12 -16.39 5.57
CA VAL A 170 11.91 -15.80 4.95
C VAL A 170 11.54 -14.51 5.68
N LEU A 171 11.45 -14.58 7.00
CA LEU A 171 11.18 -13.40 7.83
C LEU A 171 12.29 -12.36 7.70
N ARG A 172 13.56 -12.78 7.70
CA ARG A 172 14.70 -11.87 7.54
C ARG A 172 14.59 -11.05 6.26
N ALA A 173 14.30 -11.69 5.12
CA ALA A 173 14.15 -11.00 3.85
C ALA A 173 13.04 -9.94 3.88
N ARG A 174 11.86 -10.30 4.42
CA ARG A 174 10.70 -9.40 4.51
C ARG A 174 10.93 -8.26 5.50
N LEU A 175 11.49 -8.55 6.67
CA LEU A 175 11.75 -7.54 7.71
C LEU A 175 12.85 -6.57 7.29
N LEU A 176 13.92 -7.03 6.62
CA LEU A 176 14.95 -6.14 6.07
C LEU A 176 14.36 -5.19 5.04
N ALA A 177 13.52 -5.69 4.13
CA ALA A 177 12.83 -4.87 3.14
C ALA A 177 11.89 -3.82 3.78
N HIS A 178 11.14 -4.23 4.81
CA HIS A 178 10.31 -3.32 5.60
C HIS A 178 11.13 -2.23 6.29
N THR A 179 12.23 -2.60 6.95
CA THR A 179 13.16 -1.66 7.58
C THR A 179 13.73 -0.67 6.56
N ALA A 180 14.24 -1.16 5.43
CA ALA A 180 14.78 -0.32 4.35
C ALA A 180 13.73 0.67 3.82
N GLY A 181 12.49 0.20 3.62
CA GLY A 181 11.37 1.06 3.22
C GLY A 181 11.09 2.16 4.24
N LEU A 182 10.98 1.83 5.52
CA LEU A 182 10.76 2.85 6.57
C LEU A 182 11.91 3.85 6.67
N MET A 183 13.16 3.37 6.55
CA MET A 183 14.35 4.22 6.55
C MET A 183 14.36 5.17 5.34
N ALA A 184 14.03 4.69 4.15
CA ALA A 184 13.96 5.50 2.93
C ALA A 184 12.89 6.61 3.04
N ALA A 185 11.69 6.27 3.53
CA ALA A 185 10.62 7.24 3.77
C ALA A 185 11.04 8.33 4.78
N ARG A 186 11.95 8.00 5.70
CA ARG A 186 12.52 8.93 6.70
C ARG A 186 13.83 9.59 6.26
N LYS A 187 14.28 9.34 5.02
CA LYS A 187 15.53 9.86 4.45
C LYS A 187 16.77 9.52 5.29
N GLN A 188 16.80 8.32 5.87
CA GLN A 188 17.97 7.81 6.61
C GLN A 188 19.03 7.27 5.63
N PRO A 189 20.33 7.53 5.86
CA PRO A 189 21.39 7.14 4.93
C PRO A 189 21.57 5.62 4.79
N GLU A 190 21.21 4.85 5.81
CA GLU A 190 21.31 3.38 5.85
C GLU A 190 20.29 2.68 4.94
N ALA A 191 19.29 3.40 4.45
CA ALA A 191 18.19 2.83 3.66
C ALA A 191 18.67 2.08 2.42
N GLY A 192 19.67 2.63 1.71
CA GLY A 192 20.22 2.02 0.49
C GLY A 192 20.91 0.68 0.77
N ALA A 193 21.84 0.67 1.73
CA ALA A 193 22.56 -0.55 2.11
C ALA A 193 21.61 -1.62 2.68
N THR A 194 20.58 -1.20 3.42
CA THR A 194 19.57 -2.14 3.96
C THR A 194 18.70 -2.73 2.85
N ALA A 195 18.37 -1.95 1.82
CA ALA A 195 17.66 -2.46 0.64
C ALA A 195 18.50 -3.49 -0.13
N ASP A 196 19.81 -3.23 -0.27
CA ASP A 196 20.74 -4.19 -0.90
C ASP A 196 20.85 -5.49 -0.08
N GLU A 197 20.90 -5.40 1.25
CA GLU A 197 20.87 -6.58 2.14
C GLU A 197 19.54 -7.35 2.01
N ALA A 198 18.41 -6.65 1.91
CA ALA A 198 17.10 -7.28 1.71
C ALA A 198 17.03 -8.06 0.39
N ILE A 199 17.54 -7.49 -0.71
CA ILE A 199 17.60 -8.16 -2.02
C ILE A 199 18.51 -9.40 -1.94
N ALA A 200 19.66 -9.29 -1.28
CA ALA A 200 20.56 -10.42 -1.06
C ALA A 200 19.88 -11.54 -0.24
N ALA A 201 19.10 -11.18 0.79
CA ALA A 201 18.35 -12.12 1.58
C ALA A 201 17.26 -12.85 0.76
N VAL A 202 16.53 -12.14 -0.11
CA VAL A 202 15.56 -12.77 -1.03
C VAL A 202 16.27 -13.73 -1.99
N LYS A 203 17.41 -13.32 -2.58
CA LYS A 203 18.22 -14.16 -3.48
C LYS A 203 18.71 -15.45 -2.82
N ALA A 204 19.00 -15.41 -1.52
CA ALA A 204 19.50 -16.55 -0.77
C ALA A 204 18.41 -17.60 -0.43
N LEU A 205 17.13 -17.31 -0.70
CA LEU A 205 16.05 -18.26 -0.50
C LEU A 205 16.12 -19.40 -1.54
N ALA A 206 16.40 -20.61 -1.05
CA ALA A 206 16.63 -21.78 -1.89
C ALA A 206 15.37 -22.24 -2.65
N GLU A 207 14.22 -22.21 -1.99
CA GLU A 207 12.94 -22.66 -2.56
C GLU A 207 12.33 -21.53 -3.41
N ALA A 208 11.96 -21.84 -4.66
CA ALA A 208 11.49 -20.86 -5.62
C ALA A 208 10.15 -20.22 -5.22
N GLY A 209 9.21 -21.01 -4.68
CA GLY A 209 7.95 -20.51 -4.16
C GLY A 209 8.15 -19.50 -3.02
N ALA A 210 8.97 -19.85 -2.03
CA ALA A 210 9.28 -19.01 -0.89
C ALA A 210 10.03 -17.73 -1.31
N ARG A 211 10.93 -17.83 -2.29
CA ARG A 211 11.64 -16.69 -2.89
C ARG A 211 10.68 -15.75 -3.59
N LEU A 212 9.77 -16.27 -4.42
CA LEU A 212 8.78 -15.47 -5.12
C LEU A 212 7.80 -14.81 -4.14
N GLU A 213 7.16 -15.57 -3.26
CA GLU A 213 6.17 -15.05 -2.32
C GLU A 213 6.77 -14.03 -1.35
N SER A 214 7.94 -14.33 -0.78
CA SER A 214 8.61 -13.40 0.13
C SER A 214 9.21 -12.21 -0.59
N GLY A 215 9.70 -12.41 -1.82
CA GLY A 215 10.18 -11.36 -2.69
C GLY A 215 9.08 -10.36 -3.03
N LEU A 216 7.87 -10.82 -3.34
CA LEU A 216 6.73 -9.94 -3.63
C LEU A 216 6.33 -9.12 -2.39
N VAL A 217 6.27 -9.72 -1.20
CA VAL A 217 6.01 -9.00 0.06
C VAL A 217 7.12 -7.99 0.39
N ALA A 218 8.37 -8.36 0.16
CA ALA A 218 9.53 -7.47 0.32
C ALA A 218 9.47 -6.29 -0.68
N LEU A 219 9.10 -6.55 -1.93
CA LEU A 219 8.95 -5.56 -2.98
C LEU A 219 7.88 -4.52 -2.62
N GLU A 220 6.71 -4.95 -2.14
CA GLU A 220 5.68 -4.04 -1.66
C GLU A 220 6.19 -3.14 -0.54
N SER A 221 6.91 -3.72 0.41
CA SER A 221 7.47 -2.99 1.56
C SER A 221 8.48 -1.92 1.13
N LEU A 222 9.39 -2.25 0.20
CA LEU A 222 10.35 -1.30 -0.36
C LEU A 222 9.65 -0.19 -1.14
N ALA A 223 8.69 -0.54 -1.99
CA ALA A 223 7.97 0.40 -2.84
C ALA A 223 7.09 1.36 -2.02
N MET A 224 6.36 0.84 -1.02
CA MET A 224 5.57 1.67 -0.09
C MET A 224 6.45 2.61 0.73
N GLY A 225 7.66 2.17 1.10
CA GLY A 225 8.65 2.97 1.80
C GLY A 225 9.44 3.94 0.92
N GLN A 226 9.14 4.04 -0.38
CA GLN A 226 9.86 4.89 -1.34
C GLN A 226 11.36 4.52 -1.50
N ALA A 227 11.74 3.28 -1.20
CA ALA A 227 13.08 2.75 -1.47
C ALA A 227 13.23 2.40 -2.96
N LYS A 228 13.05 3.40 -3.85
CA LYS A 228 12.84 3.23 -5.30
C LYS A 228 13.87 2.32 -5.98
N LYS A 229 15.17 2.58 -5.75
CA LYS A 229 16.25 1.79 -6.36
C LYS A 229 16.17 0.31 -5.97
N GLY A 230 15.96 0.03 -4.68
CA GLY A 230 15.83 -1.34 -4.17
C GLY A 230 14.56 -2.03 -4.70
N ALA A 231 13.43 -1.32 -4.71
CA ALA A 231 12.18 -1.83 -5.26
C ALA A 231 12.30 -2.18 -6.75
N LEU A 232 12.89 -1.30 -7.58
CA LEU A 232 13.08 -1.57 -9.01
C LEU A 232 14.05 -2.74 -9.25
N ALA A 233 15.15 -2.81 -8.50
CA ALA A 233 16.10 -3.93 -8.60
C ALA A 233 15.46 -5.26 -8.20
N LEU A 234 14.62 -5.29 -7.16
CA LEU A 234 13.90 -6.48 -6.74
C LEU A 234 12.79 -6.85 -7.74
N ALA A 235 12.07 -5.87 -8.29
CA ALA A 235 11.06 -6.11 -9.32
C ALA A 235 11.67 -6.75 -10.58
N ALA A 236 12.83 -6.27 -11.04
CA ALA A 236 13.55 -6.85 -12.17
C ALA A 236 14.02 -8.29 -11.88
N LEU A 237 14.37 -8.58 -10.63
CA LEU A 237 14.76 -9.93 -10.22
C LEU A 237 13.58 -10.91 -10.22
N LEU A 238 12.41 -10.48 -9.74
CA LEU A 238 11.24 -11.35 -9.59
C LEU A 238 10.45 -11.53 -10.89
N GLU A 239 10.56 -10.59 -11.84
CA GLU A 239 9.78 -10.62 -13.08
C GLU A 239 9.89 -11.94 -13.87
N PRO A 240 11.08 -12.54 -14.09
CA PRO A 240 11.18 -13.84 -14.75
C PRO A 240 10.46 -14.97 -14.01
N GLU A 241 10.46 -14.95 -12.67
CA GLU A 241 9.76 -15.95 -11.85
C GLU A 241 8.24 -15.77 -11.92
N VAL A 242 7.76 -14.52 -11.96
CA VAL A 242 6.34 -14.20 -12.20
C VAL A 242 5.91 -14.67 -13.59
N ASP A 243 6.71 -14.40 -14.62
CA ASP A 243 6.40 -14.78 -16.00
C ASP A 243 6.36 -16.30 -16.19
N ALA A 244 7.13 -17.05 -15.39
CA ALA A 244 7.15 -18.51 -15.39
C ALA A 244 5.93 -19.15 -14.68
N LEU A 245 5.10 -18.38 -13.97
CA LEU A 245 3.92 -18.91 -13.29
C LEU A 245 2.89 -19.44 -14.31
N THR A 246 2.51 -20.71 -14.15
CA THR A 246 1.54 -21.39 -15.01
C THR A 246 0.09 -21.16 -14.56
N GLU A 247 -0.13 -20.85 -13.29
CA GLU A 247 -1.46 -20.58 -12.74
C GLU A 247 -1.86 -19.10 -13.00
N PRO A 248 -2.88 -18.83 -13.83
CA PRO A 248 -3.21 -17.45 -14.24
C PRO A 248 -3.56 -16.52 -13.07
N SER A 249 -4.28 -17.02 -12.06
CA SER A 249 -4.66 -16.27 -10.86
C SER A 249 -3.45 -15.77 -10.08
N ARG A 250 -2.46 -16.66 -9.83
CA ARG A 250 -1.21 -16.33 -9.14
C ARG A 250 -0.34 -15.40 -9.97
N ARG A 251 -0.25 -15.64 -11.27
CA ARG A 251 0.50 -14.79 -12.20
C ARG A 251 -0.06 -13.38 -12.24
N ASP A 252 -1.39 -13.25 -12.34
CA ASP A 252 -2.06 -11.95 -12.37
C ASP A 252 -1.88 -11.21 -11.05
N ALA A 253 -2.04 -11.88 -9.90
CA ALA A 253 -1.79 -11.29 -8.59
C ALA A 253 -0.35 -10.79 -8.45
N ALA A 254 0.64 -11.59 -8.85
CA ALA A 254 2.04 -11.19 -8.80
C ALA A 254 2.38 -10.06 -9.80
N SER A 255 1.79 -10.09 -11.00
CA SER A 255 1.93 -9.02 -12.00
C SER A 255 1.36 -7.69 -11.50
N LEU A 256 0.26 -7.72 -10.74
CA LEU A 256 -0.32 -6.55 -10.10
C LEU A 256 0.59 -5.98 -8.99
N VAL A 257 1.29 -6.85 -8.25
CA VAL A 257 2.29 -6.41 -7.27
C VAL A 257 3.47 -5.73 -7.98
N LEU A 258 4.00 -6.32 -9.05
CA LEU A 258 5.06 -5.72 -9.88
C LEU A 258 4.64 -4.37 -10.44
N TYR A 259 3.44 -4.30 -11.02
CA TYR A 259 2.83 -3.05 -11.51
C TYR A 259 2.80 -1.99 -10.40
N GLY A 260 2.18 -2.30 -9.25
CA GLY A 260 2.05 -1.35 -8.15
C GLY A 260 3.40 -0.88 -7.60
N ALA A 261 4.39 -1.76 -7.53
CA ALA A 261 5.72 -1.41 -7.04
C ALA A 261 6.49 -0.50 -8.00
N ARG A 262 6.42 -0.76 -9.31
CA ARG A 262 7.04 0.05 -10.37
C ARG A 262 6.41 1.44 -10.45
N ILE A 263 5.09 1.52 -10.31
CA ILE A 263 4.38 2.81 -10.24
C ILE A 263 4.81 3.65 -9.05
N ARG A 264 4.88 3.07 -7.85
CA ARG A 264 5.37 3.81 -6.66
C ARG A 264 6.84 4.20 -6.77
N SER A 265 7.60 3.48 -7.59
CA SER A 265 9.03 3.71 -7.81
C SER A 265 9.35 4.59 -9.03
N ASP A 266 8.34 5.21 -9.65
CA ASP A 266 8.47 6.15 -10.77
C ASP A 266 8.99 5.49 -12.07
N ASP A 267 8.59 4.23 -12.33
CA ASP A 267 8.86 3.49 -13.58
C ASP A 267 7.55 3.07 -14.28
N PRO A 268 6.82 4.02 -14.91
CA PRO A 268 5.53 3.73 -15.52
C PRO A 268 5.61 2.82 -16.73
N ALA A 269 6.68 2.91 -17.54
CA ALA A 269 6.83 2.09 -18.74
C ALA A 269 6.90 0.59 -18.37
N ALA A 270 7.80 0.21 -17.45
CA ALA A 270 7.89 -1.18 -17.01
C ALA A 270 6.66 -1.62 -16.21
N ALA A 271 6.00 -0.69 -15.50
CA ALA A 271 4.76 -1.01 -14.81
C ALA A 271 3.66 -1.43 -15.79
N PHE A 272 3.47 -0.71 -16.88
CA PHE A 272 2.49 -1.08 -17.89
C PHE A 272 2.84 -2.38 -18.61
N VAL A 273 4.13 -2.71 -18.76
CA VAL A 273 4.53 -4.05 -19.21
C VAL A 273 4.01 -5.11 -18.23
N SER A 274 4.16 -4.92 -16.91
CA SER A 274 3.58 -5.84 -15.92
C SER A 274 2.06 -5.90 -16.00
N LEU A 275 1.37 -4.76 -16.14
CA LEU A 275 -0.09 -4.72 -16.22
C LEU A 275 -0.61 -5.39 -17.50
N SER A 276 0.11 -5.29 -18.61
CA SER A 276 -0.26 -5.94 -19.88
C SER A 276 -0.33 -7.46 -19.80
N LYS A 277 0.39 -8.06 -18.83
CA LYS A 277 0.44 -9.50 -18.59
C LYS A 277 -0.76 -10.04 -17.80
N VAL A 278 -1.51 -9.15 -17.14
CA VAL A 278 -2.74 -9.51 -16.40
C VAL A 278 -3.80 -9.96 -17.39
N THR A 279 -4.34 -11.16 -17.22
CA THR A 279 -5.25 -11.76 -18.19
C THR A 279 -6.62 -11.09 -18.22
N ASP A 280 -7.16 -10.73 -17.06
CA ASP A 280 -8.48 -10.13 -16.93
C ASP A 280 -8.51 -8.64 -17.36
N PRO A 281 -9.22 -8.28 -18.46
CA PRO A 281 -9.35 -6.90 -18.92
C PRO A 281 -10.15 -6.01 -17.97
N ALA A 282 -11.05 -6.57 -17.14
CA ALA A 282 -11.78 -5.78 -16.15
C ALA A 282 -10.82 -5.28 -15.06
N THR A 283 -9.99 -6.19 -14.52
CA THR A 283 -8.94 -5.85 -13.58
C THR A 283 -7.94 -4.84 -14.14
N ARG A 284 -7.48 -4.99 -15.40
CA ARG A 284 -6.58 -4.00 -16.01
C ARG A 284 -7.20 -2.60 -16.07
N ARG A 285 -8.44 -2.49 -16.55
CA ARG A 285 -9.15 -1.21 -16.64
C ARG A 285 -9.40 -0.58 -15.28
N ASP A 286 -9.77 -1.39 -14.27
CA ASP A 286 -9.89 -0.91 -12.89
C ASP A 286 -8.57 -0.33 -12.36
N ARG A 287 -7.45 -1.01 -12.65
CA ARG A 287 -6.13 -0.51 -12.25
C ARG A 287 -5.71 0.75 -12.99
N LEU A 288 -6.11 0.94 -14.24
CA LEU A 288 -5.83 2.14 -15.04
C LEU A 288 -6.69 3.33 -14.57
N SER A 289 -7.98 3.10 -14.31
CA SER A 289 -8.90 4.16 -13.87
C SER A 289 -8.61 4.63 -12.44
N ASN A 290 -8.20 3.70 -11.56
CA ASN A 290 -7.82 3.99 -10.18
C ASN A 290 -6.33 4.37 -10.03
N MET A 291 -5.54 4.28 -11.11
CA MET A 291 -4.08 4.46 -11.11
C MET A 291 -3.62 5.78 -10.49
N PRO A 292 -4.22 6.95 -10.83
CA PRO A 292 -3.72 8.21 -10.30
C PRO A 292 -3.95 8.32 -8.79
N PHE A 293 -4.94 7.62 -8.24
CA PHE A 293 -5.33 7.72 -6.82
C PHE A 293 -4.54 6.79 -5.88
N ALA A 294 -3.69 5.91 -6.41
CA ALA A 294 -2.83 5.04 -5.60
C ALA A 294 -1.56 5.74 -5.07
N GLN A 295 -1.19 6.88 -5.64
CA GLN A 295 -0.32 7.85 -5.00
C GLN A 295 -1.24 8.81 -4.23
N LYS A 296 -0.98 8.98 -2.93
CA LYS A 296 -1.80 9.75 -1.98
C LYS A 296 -2.01 11.25 -2.36
N ASP A 297 -1.49 11.65 -3.51
CA ASP A 297 -1.15 13.00 -3.89
C ASP A 297 -1.67 13.38 -5.29
N PHE A 298 -2.39 12.51 -6.04
CA PHE A 298 -3.04 12.97 -7.27
C PHE A 298 -4.35 13.68 -6.94
N SER A 299 -4.33 14.99 -7.08
CA SER A 299 -5.49 15.85 -6.85
C SER A 299 -5.45 17.05 -7.79
N PRO A 300 -6.63 17.60 -8.18
CA PRO A 300 -6.73 18.86 -8.92
C PRO A 300 -5.87 19.99 -8.35
N VAL A 301 -5.66 19.99 -7.03
CA VAL A 301 -4.90 21.02 -6.32
C VAL A 301 -3.42 20.68 -6.12
N HIS A 302 -3.03 19.41 -6.27
CA HIS A 302 -1.65 18.98 -6.01
C HIS A 302 -0.72 19.36 -7.17
N PRO A 303 0.42 20.03 -6.91
CA PRO A 303 1.29 20.55 -7.97
C PRO A 303 1.91 19.46 -8.85
N ASP A 304 2.20 18.29 -8.28
CA ASP A 304 2.89 17.21 -9.02
C ASP A 304 1.96 16.39 -9.93
N SER A 305 0.64 16.57 -9.81
CA SER A 305 -0.36 15.79 -10.57
C SER A 305 -0.13 15.85 -12.08
N LEU A 306 0.21 17.03 -12.60
CA LEU A 306 0.44 17.23 -14.03
C LEU A 306 1.65 16.44 -14.53
N GLY A 307 2.80 16.62 -13.87
CA GLY A 307 4.04 15.93 -14.25
C GLY A 307 3.91 14.42 -14.09
N TRP A 308 3.17 13.95 -13.09
CA TRP A 308 2.87 12.54 -12.91
C TRP A 308 2.00 11.97 -14.04
N MET A 309 0.89 12.64 -14.39
CA MET A 309 0.02 12.21 -15.48
C MET A 309 0.75 12.15 -16.82
N ASP A 310 1.63 13.13 -17.11
CA ASP A 310 2.40 13.12 -18.35
C ASP A 310 3.39 11.94 -18.39
N ARG A 311 4.03 11.59 -17.27
CA ARG A 311 4.89 10.39 -17.17
C ARG A 311 4.10 9.10 -17.36
N LEU A 312 2.88 9.01 -16.82
CA LEU A 312 2.00 7.85 -17.03
C LEU A 312 1.63 7.71 -18.52
N LEU A 313 1.20 8.80 -19.15
CA LEU A 313 0.84 8.79 -20.57
C LEU A 313 2.05 8.44 -21.44
N ALA A 314 3.23 9.01 -21.17
CA ALA A 314 4.47 8.65 -21.87
C ALA A 314 4.86 7.18 -21.67
N GLY A 315 4.67 6.64 -20.46
CA GLY A 315 4.90 5.22 -20.17
C GLY A 315 3.96 4.30 -20.96
N ALA A 316 2.70 4.68 -21.11
CA ALA A 316 1.75 3.94 -21.94
C ALA A 316 2.09 4.04 -23.44
N GLU A 317 2.55 5.21 -23.92
CA GLU A 317 3.00 5.40 -25.32
C GLU A 317 4.23 4.56 -25.67
N ALA A 318 5.12 4.33 -24.71
CA ALA A 318 6.32 3.52 -24.88
C ALA A 318 6.03 2.02 -25.10
N LEU A 319 4.80 1.57 -24.84
CA LEU A 319 4.41 0.19 -25.11
C LEU A 319 4.41 -0.12 -26.61
N PRO A 320 4.69 -1.37 -27.00
CA PRO A 320 4.47 -1.84 -28.36
C PRO A 320 3.02 -1.63 -28.80
N ALA A 321 2.82 -1.44 -30.11
CA ALA A 321 1.50 -1.32 -30.71
C ALA A 321 0.66 -2.58 -30.42
N SER A 322 -0.31 -2.43 -29.52
CA SER A 322 -1.12 -3.52 -28.99
C SER A 322 -2.49 -2.99 -28.56
N GLY A 323 -3.47 -3.89 -28.43
CA GLY A 323 -4.79 -3.52 -27.89
C GLY A 323 -4.70 -2.92 -26.48
N PHE A 324 -3.79 -3.43 -25.65
CA PHE A 324 -3.56 -2.90 -24.32
C PHE A 324 -2.97 -1.48 -24.31
N ARG A 325 -2.08 -1.15 -25.25
CA ARG A 325 -1.59 0.24 -25.39
C ARG A 325 -2.75 1.22 -25.62
N THR A 326 -3.66 0.87 -26.53
CA THR A 326 -4.85 1.70 -26.80
C THR A 326 -5.77 1.77 -25.59
N GLU A 327 -5.98 0.66 -24.88
CA GLU A 327 -6.75 0.59 -23.63
C GLU A 327 -6.17 1.55 -22.57
N ALA A 328 -4.85 1.46 -22.32
CA ALA A 328 -4.15 2.28 -21.33
C ALA A 328 -4.18 3.78 -21.68
N LEU A 329 -3.88 4.15 -22.93
CA LEU A 329 -3.93 5.54 -23.37
C LEU A 329 -5.32 6.13 -23.23
N THR A 330 -6.36 5.39 -23.62
CA THR A 330 -7.75 5.85 -23.48
C THR A 330 -8.13 6.10 -22.03
N GLU A 331 -7.87 5.15 -21.12
CA GLU A 331 -8.25 5.32 -19.71
C GLU A 331 -7.46 6.42 -18.98
N LEU A 332 -6.16 6.56 -19.28
CA LEU A 332 -5.35 7.65 -18.71
C LEU A 332 -5.78 9.02 -19.24
N CYS A 333 -6.03 9.12 -20.56
CA CYS A 333 -6.51 10.36 -21.16
C CYS A 333 -7.89 10.78 -20.64
N ARG A 334 -8.80 9.82 -20.45
CA ARG A 334 -10.09 10.05 -19.76
C ARG A 334 -9.90 10.56 -18.34
N THR A 335 -8.91 10.02 -17.63
CA THR A 335 -8.66 10.47 -16.25
C THR A 335 -8.11 11.88 -16.20
N ALA A 336 -7.13 12.22 -17.05
CA ALA A 336 -6.65 13.59 -17.21
C ALA A 336 -7.78 14.56 -17.59
N GLN A 337 -8.65 14.14 -18.52
CA GLN A 337 -9.82 14.92 -18.94
C GLN A 337 -10.78 15.19 -17.78
N ARG A 338 -11.16 14.17 -17.01
CA ARG A 338 -12.01 14.32 -15.82
C ARG A 338 -11.37 15.26 -14.79
N SER A 339 -10.07 15.11 -14.52
CA SER A 339 -9.36 15.99 -13.60
C SER A 339 -9.33 17.44 -14.07
N ALA A 340 -9.08 17.67 -15.37
CA ALA A 340 -9.15 19.00 -15.95
C ALA A 340 -10.57 19.61 -15.84
N MET A 341 -11.63 18.82 -16.12
CA MET A 341 -13.00 19.28 -15.93
C MET A 341 -13.30 19.71 -14.49
N GLU A 342 -12.89 18.91 -13.50
CA GLU A 342 -13.07 19.28 -12.09
C GLU A 342 -12.32 20.56 -11.73
N MET A 343 -11.09 20.76 -12.25
CA MET A 343 -10.35 22.01 -12.06
C MET A 343 -11.08 23.21 -12.68
N THR A 344 -11.74 23.08 -13.85
CA THR A 344 -12.44 24.22 -14.48
C THR A 344 -13.60 24.78 -13.67
N LYS A 345 -14.10 24.04 -12.66
CA LYS A 345 -15.14 24.53 -11.74
C LYS A 345 -14.62 25.60 -10.78
N LEU A 346 -13.29 25.77 -10.69
CA LEU A 346 -12.60 26.72 -9.82
C LEU A 346 -11.80 27.70 -10.69
N PRO A 347 -12.20 28.99 -10.78
CA PRO A 347 -11.58 29.96 -11.68
C PRO A 347 -10.05 30.08 -11.52
N GLU A 348 -9.55 29.99 -10.28
CA GLU A 348 -8.12 30.06 -9.95
C GLU A 348 -7.31 28.86 -10.45
N LEU A 349 -7.97 27.76 -10.84
CA LEU A 349 -7.33 26.56 -11.38
C LEU A 349 -7.44 26.47 -12.91
N LEU A 350 -8.04 27.44 -13.60
CA LEU A 350 -8.27 27.38 -15.05
C LEU A 350 -6.99 27.11 -15.86
N GLY A 351 -5.87 27.77 -15.51
CA GLY A 351 -4.58 27.54 -16.15
C GLY A 351 -4.02 26.12 -15.89
N LYS A 352 -4.26 25.55 -14.70
CA LYS A 352 -3.89 24.16 -14.40
C LYS A 352 -4.79 23.17 -15.17
N ALA A 353 -6.07 23.49 -15.30
CA ALA A 353 -7.02 22.72 -16.09
C ALA A 353 -6.60 22.68 -17.57
N ALA A 354 -6.16 23.81 -18.14
CA ALA A 354 -5.63 23.88 -19.49
C ALA A 354 -4.42 22.95 -19.65
N ALA A 355 -3.44 23.04 -18.75
CA ALA A 355 -2.24 22.20 -18.80
C ALA A 355 -2.56 20.70 -18.68
N MET A 356 -3.50 20.33 -17.79
CA MET A 356 -3.94 18.94 -17.61
C MET A 356 -4.74 18.42 -18.83
N ALA A 357 -5.58 19.24 -19.46
CA ALA A 357 -6.25 18.86 -20.70
C ALA A 357 -5.23 18.69 -21.84
N GLU A 358 -4.21 19.56 -21.88
CA GLU A 358 -3.21 19.59 -22.94
C GLU A 358 -2.35 18.33 -23.01
N VAL A 359 -1.97 17.72 -21.88
CA VAL A 359 -1.18 16.46 -21.89
C VAL A 359 -1.89 15.34 -22.65
N SER A 360 -3.23 15.29 -22.61
CA SER A 360 -4.01 14.30 -23.37
C SER A 360 -4.39 14.79 -24.77
N ALA A 361 -4.65 16.08 -24.94
CA ALA A 361 -4.98 16.66 -26.24
C ALA A 361 -3.82 16.53 -27.24
N ARG A 362 -2.56 16.71 -26.80
CA ARG A 362 -1.36 16.51 -27.62
C ARG A 362 -1.23 15.08 -28.16
N ARG A 363 -1.81 14.12 -27.44
CA ARG A 363 -1.87 12.69 -27.81
C ARG A 363 -3.06 12.36 -28.70
N ARG A 364 -3.79 13.38 -29.15
CA ARG A 364 -4.99 13.31 -29.99
C ARG A 364 -6.21 12.70 -29.28
N HIS A 365 -6.33 12.83 -27.96
CA HIS A 365 -7.58 12.50 -27.25
C HIS A 365 -8.65 13.55 -27.54
N ALA A 366 -9.71 13.18 -28.26
CA ALA A 366 -10.70 14.13 -28.76
C ALA A 366 -11.46 14.89 -27.65
N PRO A 367 -11.95 14.25 -26.57
CA PRO A 367 -12.61 14.95 -25.46
C PRO A 367 -11.70 15.96 -24.74
N SER A 368 -10.42 15.63 -24.55
CA SER A 368 -9.46 16.57 -23.94
C SER A 368 -9.15 17.75 -24.85
N ALA A 369 -9.02 17.51 -26.16
CA ALA A 369 -8.82 18.58 -27.14
C ALA A 369 -10.03 19.52 -27.19
N GLN A 370 -11.25 18.98 -27.12
CA GLN A 370 -12.46 19.81 -27.02
C GLN A 370 -12.47 20.65 -25.75
N LEU A 371 -12.17 20.04 -24.60
CA LEU A 371 -12.12 20.74 -23.32
C LEU A 371 -11.06 21.85 -23.34
N LEU A 372 -9.86 21.57 -23.85
CA LEU A 372 -8.79 22.56 -23.97
C LEU A 372 -9.19 23.71 -24.88
N ALA A 373 -9.87 23.44 -26.01
CA ALA A 373 -10.39 24.48 -26.89
C ALA A 373 -11.34 25.42 -26.14
N LEU A 374 -12.29 24.86 -25.38
CA LEU A 374 -13.23 25.63 -24.57
C LEU A 374 -12.52 26.46 -23.49
N ILE A 375 -11.50 25.91 -22.83
CA ILE A 375 -10.71 26.66 -21.83
C ILE A 375 -9.99 27.83 -22.50
N ARG A 376 -9.36 27.63 -23.66
CA ARG A 376 -8.69 28.70 -24.42
C ARG A 376 -9.67 29.79 -24.88
N GLU A 377 -10.89 29.44 -25.25
CA GLU A 377 -11.91 30.45 -25.56
C GLU A 377 -12.29 31.31 -24.35
N VAL A 378 -12.36 30.71 -23.16
CA VAL A 378 -12.63 31.42 -21.90
C VAL A 378 -11.48 32.34 -21.49
N GLU A 379 -10.23 31.94 -21.72
CA GLU A 379 -9.05 32.79 -21.47
C GLU A 379 -9.05 34.07 -22.32
N GLY A 380 -9.65 34.01 -23.52
CA GLY A 380 -9.91 35.17 -24.37
C GLY A 380 -8.69 35.74 -25.11
N GLY A 381 -8.95 36.69 -26.02
CA GLY A 381 -7.94 37.34 -26.85
C GLY A 381 -7.62 36.62 -28.16
N ALA A 382 -7.01 37.35 -29.11
CA ALA A 382 -6.72 36.83 -30.45
C ALA A 382 -5.79 35.59 -30.47
N PRO A 383 -4.71 35.51 -29.65
CA PRO A 383 -3.87 34.31 -29.59
C PRO A 383 -4.63 33.08 -29.07
N ALA A 384 -5.41 33.22 -28.00
CA ALA A 384 -6.15 32.11 -27.40
C ALA A 384 -7.26 31.59 -28.33
N ARG A 385 -7.90 32.48 -29.11
CA ARG A 385 -8.89 32.10 -30.14
C ARG A 385 -8.27 31.26 -31.26
N ALA A 386 -7.05 31.59 -31.72
CA ALA A 386 -6.35 30.77 -32.70
C ALA A 386 -5.95 29.39 -32.12
N GLU A 387 -5.54 29.33 -30.86
CA GLU A 387 -5.29 28.06 -30.17
C GLU A 387 -6.56 27.23 -29.98
N ALA A 388 -7.69 27.85 -29.63
CA ALA A 388 -8.97 27.17 -29.52
C ALA A 388 -9.38 26.53 -30.86
N ALA A 389 -9.28 27.26 -31.97
CA ALA A 389 -9.55 26.73 -33.30
C ALA A 389 -8.61 25.55 -33.65
N ARG A 390 -7.33 25.61 -33.29
CA ARG A 390 -6.42 24.47 -33.44
C ARG A 390 -6.94 23.25 -32.68
N TRP A 391 -7.33 23.42 -31.42
CA TRP A 391 -7.73 22.29 -30.57
C TRP A 391 -9.10 21.72 -30.94
N HIS A 392 -10.05 22.51 -31.45
CA HIS A 392 -11.26 21.98 -32.08
C HIS A 392 -10.93 21.12 -33.31
N ALA A 393 -9.96 21.53 -34.14
CA ALA A 393 -9.52 20.73 -35.28
C ALA A 393 -8.90 19.39 -34.86
N VAL A 394 -8.07 19.38 -33.79
CA VAL A 394 -7.55 18.16 -33.18
C VAL A 394 -8.69 17.29 -32.63
N SER A 395 -9.67 17.89 -31.95
CA SER A 395 -10.84 17.17 -31.43
C SER A 395 -11.65 16.47 -32.51
N ALA A 396 -11.80 17.09 -33.69
CA ALA A 396 -12.54 16.53 -34.81
C ALA A 396 -11.94 15.24 -35.40
N THR A 397 -10.65 14.98 -35.14
CA THR A 397 -9.90 13.82 -35.70
C THR A 397 -9.30 12.91 -34.64
N GLY A 398 -9.41 13.29 -33.37
CA GLY A 398 -8.86 12.55 -32.25
C GLY A 398 -9.59 11.24 -31.96
N PHE A 399 -8.92 10.36 -31.21
CA PHE A 399 -9.51 9.12 -30.73
C PHE A 399 -10.45 9.37 -29.53
N ASP A 400 -11.27 8.36 -29.21
CA ASP A 400 -12.34 8.45 -28.20
C ASP A 400 -13.41 9.53 -28.51
N GLY A 401 -13.43 10.00 -29.76
CA GLY A 401 -14.43 10.91 -30.31
C GLY A 401 -15.38 10.18 -31.25
N GLY A 402 -16.68 10.42 -31.10
CA GLY A 402 -17.71 9.93 -32.03
C GLY A 402 -18.00 10.90 -33.18
N SER A 403 -18.82 10.47 -34.14
CA SER A 403 -19.29 11.32 -35.25
C SER A 403 -19.94 12.62 -34.78
N LYS A 404 -20.65 12.59 -33.65
CA LYS A 404 -21.26 13.76 -33.01
C LYS A 404 -20.20 14.79 -32.59
N ALA A 405 -19.13 14.35 -31.92
CA ALA A 405 -18.04 15.25 -31.48
C ALA A 405 -17.36 15.92 -32.67
N ARG A 406 -17.14 15.18 -33.78
CA ARG A 406 -16.61 15.73 -35.02
C ARG A 406 -17.53 16.80 -35.62
N THR A 407 -18.84 16.57 -35.64
CA THR A 407 -19.81 17.56 -36.13
C THR A 407 -19.82 18.82 -35.26
N GLU A 408 -19.77 18.66 -33.94
CA GLU A 408 -19.71 19.79 -32.99
C GLU A 408 -18.42 20.60 -33.16
N ALA A 409 -17.28 19.94 -33.33
CA ALA A 409 -16.01 20.59 -33.60
C ALA A 409 -16.03 21.36 -34.94
N LEU A 410 -16.57 20.78 -36.01
CA LEU A 410 -16.72 21.47 -37.31
C LEU A 410 -17.65 22.69 -37.21
N LYS A 411 -18.74 22.57 -36.45
CA LYS A 411 -19.65 23.69 -36.18
C LYS A 411 -18.94 24.81 -35.42
N ALA A 412 -18.17 24.47 -34.38
CA ALA A 412 -17.37 25.43 -33.62
C ALA A 412 -16.35 26.12 -34.53
N LEU A 413 -15.59 25.38 -35.34
CA LEU A 413 -14.64 25.94 -36.31
C LEU A 413 -15.29 26.93 -37.31
N GLY A 414 -16.58 26.76 -37.60
CA GLY A 414 -17.35 27.67 -38.45
C GLY A 414 -17.57 29.07 -37.84
N THR A 415 -17.50 29.21 -36.50
CA THR A 415 -17.71 30.49 -35.81
C THR A 415 -16.46 31.36 -35.74
N PHE A 416 -15.28 30.79 -35.99
CA PHE A 416 -14.02 31.54 -36.03
C PHE A 416 -13.93 32.38 -37.30
N THR A 417 -13.22 33.51 -37.23
CA THR A 417 -12.95 34.35 -38.40
C THR A 417 -11.95 33.66 -39.35
N PRO A 418 -11.88 34.07 -40.64
CA PRO A 418 -10.86 33.57 -41.55
C PRO A 418 -9.42 33.78 -41.03
N ALA A 419 -9.15 34.92 -40.40
CA ALA A 419 -7.85 35.23 -39.82
C ALA A 419 -7.49 34.31 -38.63
N GLU A 420 -8.44 34.05 -37.72
CA GLU A 420 -8.25 33.11 -36.60
C GLU A 420 -7.98 31.69 -37.13
N ARG A 421 -8.72 31.23 -38.14
CA ARG A 421 -8.48 29.93 -38.78
C ARG A 421 -7.14 29.86 -39.50
N ALA A 422 -6.74 30.91 -40.21
CA ALA A 422 -5.43 30.97 -40.86
C ALA A 422 -4.28 30.92 -39.82
N ALA A 423 -4.44 31.60 -38.68
CA ALA A 423 -3.50 31.52 -37.57
C ALA A 423 -3.45 30.10 -36.97
N ALA A 424 -4.60 29.46 -36.73
CA ALA A 424 -4.69 28.08 -36.27
C ALA A 424 -4.03 27.09 -37.25
N ALA A 425 -4.18 27.30 -38.56
CA ALA A 425 -3.54 26.48 -39.58
C ALA A 425 -2.00 26.54 -39.49
N ARG A 426 -1.44 27.72 -39.17
CA ARG A 426 0.01 27.89 -38.95
C ARG A 426 0.49 27.21 -37.66
N LEU A 427 -0.37 27.11 -36.64
CA LEU A 427 -0.04 26.36 -35.42
C LEU A 427 -0.04 24.83 -35.65
N LEU A 428 -0.86 24.34 -36.58
CA LEU A 428 -0.87 22.93 -36.98
C LEU A 428 0.27 22.60 -37.96
N LEU A 429 0.50 23.48 -38.92
CA LEU A 429 1.56 23.35 -39.91
C LEU A 429 2.18 24.74 -40.15
N PRO A 430 3.41 25.02 -39.66
CA PRO A 430 4.03 26.34 -39.76
C PRO A 430 4.11 26.90 -41.19
N SER A 431 4.17 26.03 -42.19
CA SER A 431 4.21 26.40 -43.61
C SER A 431 2.84 26.65 -44.26
N ALA A 432 1.73 26.55 -43.51
CA ALA A 432 0.39 26.79 -44.04
C ALA A 432 0.21 28.25 -44.49
N LYS A 433 -0.28 28.45 -45.71
CA LYS A 433 -0.52 29.76 -46.32
C LYS A 433 -2.01 29.94 -46.67
N GLY A 434 -2.47 31.19 -46.65
CA GLY A 434 -3.83 31.58 -47.04
C GLY A 434 -4.90 31.28 -45.98
N ASP A 435 -6.14 31.54 -46.35
CA ASP A 435 -7.31 31.26 -45.51
C ASP A 435 -7.51 29.76 -45.34
N ALA A 436 -7.87 29.34 -44.11
CA ALA A 436 -8.19 27.95 -43.82
C ALA A 436 -9.70 27.78 -43.61
N SER A 437 -10.30 26.85 -44.34
CA SER A 437 -11.67 26.39 -44.09
C SER A 437 -11.71 25.47 -42.86
N PRO A 438 -12.87 25.31 -42.20
CA PRO A 438 -13.05 24.32 -41.12
C PRO A 438 -12.58 22.91 -41.52
N ALA A 439 -12.97 22.43 -42.71
CA ALA A 439 -12.55 21.13 -43.21
C ALA A 439 -11.03 21.04 -43.41
N ARG A 440 -10.40 22.11 -43.91
CA ARG A 440 -8.95 22.16 -44.10
C ARG A 440 -8.19 22.09 -42.78
N LEU A 441 -8.69 22.72 -41.72
CA LEU A 441 -8.08 22.61 -40.40
C LEU A 441 -8.12 21.18 -39.86
N VAL A 442 -9.25 20.50 -40.03
CA VAL A 442 -9.41 19.08 -39.66
C VAL A 442 -8.42 18.20 -40.44
N GLU A 443 -8.26 18.43 -41.75
CA GLU A 443 -7.25 17.73 -42.55
C GLU A 443 -5.82 17.98 -42.07
N LEU A 444 -5.50 19.22 -41.69
CA LEU A 444 -4.19 19.58 -41.18
C LEU A 444 -3.92 18.95 -39.81
N ALA A 445 -4.93 18.83 -38.94
CA ALA A 445 -4.80 18.22 -37.62
C ALA A 445 -4.69 16.68 -37.67
N ALA A 446 -5.18 16.04 -38.75
CA ALA A 446 -5.04 14.61 -38.96
C ALA A 446 -3.61 14.19 -39.35
N LYS A 447 -2.83 15.11 -39.93
CA LYS A 447 -1.42 14.91 -40.28
C LYS A 447 -0.59 15.10 -39.03
#